data_AF-A0A643INN4-F1
#
_entry.id   AF-A0A643INN4-F1
#
_cell.length_a   1.000
_cell.length_b   1.000
_cell.length_c   1.000
_cell.angle_alpha   90.00
_cell.angle_beta   90.00
_cell.angle_gamma   90.00
#
_symmetry.space_group_name_H-M   'P 1'
#
loop_
_entity.id
_entity.type
_entity.pdbx_description
1 polymer ?
#
loop_
_entity_poly.entity_id
_entity_poly.type
_entity_poly.pdbx_seq_one_letter_code
_entity_poly.pdbx_strand_id
1 'polypeptide(L)'
;MNLNNNADLARRFAGLPLPQRELFYQRLCSKGISFLQMPIPRVCEQPGARSLSYAQQRQWFLWQLEPDSAAYHIPAALRLCGELDVEALKRSFA
;
A
#
# COMPACT_ATOMS: atom_id res chain seq x y z
N MET A 1 -15.13 21.43 9.93
CA MET A 1 -15.53 20.14 9.32
C MET A 1 -14.40 19.16 9.59
N ASN A 2 -14.59 18.23 10.53
CA ASN A 2 -13.51 17.56 11.27
C ASN A 2 -12.81 16.46 10.45
N LEU A 3 -11.49 16.57 10.29
CA LEU A 3 -10.60 15.57 9.69
C LEU A 3 -10.79 14.16 10.28
N ASN A 4 -11.18 14.05 11.55
CA ASN A 4 -11.48 12.78 12.21
C ASN A 4 -12.59 11.98 11.51
N ASN A 5 -13.61 12.64 10.94
CA ASN A 5 -14.75 11.95 10.36
C ASN A 5 -14.40 11.23 9.03
N ASN A 6 -13.50 11.83 8.24
CA ASN A 6 -13.11 11.25 6.94
C ASN A 6 -12.22 10.01 7.11
N ALA A 7 -11.35 10.00 8.12
CA ALA A 7 -10.53 8.84 8.44
C ALA A 7 -11.37 7.64 8.89
N ASP A 8 -12.40 7.88 9.71
CA ASP A 8 -13.34 6.86 10.15
C ASP A 8 -14.18 6.31 8.99
N LEU A 9 -14.64 7.18 8.09
CA LEU A 9 -15.34 6.78 6.87
C LEU A 9 -14.45 5.91 5.96
N ALA A 10 -13.17 6.26 5.79
CA ALA A 10 -12.23 5.48 4.99
C ALA A 10 -11.99 4.08 5.59
N ARG A 11 -11.85 3.99 6.93
CA ARG A 11 -11.70 2.72 7.64
C ARG A 11 -12.92 1.83 7.47
N ARG A 12 -14.12 2.39 7.66
CA ARG A 12 -15.37 1.65 7.48
C ARG A 12 -15.50 1.13 6.06
N PHE A 13 -15.20 1.97 5.07
CA PHE A 13 -15.18 1.56 3.66
C PHE A 13 -14.27 0.36 3.40
N ALA A 14 -13.05 0.37 3.94
CA ALA A 14 -12.09 -0.72 3.77
C ALA A 14 -12.57 -2.06 4.34
N GLY A 15 -13.29 -2.01 5.46
CA GLY A 15 -13.84 -3.21 6.12
C GLY A 15 -15.12 -3.78 5.48
N LEU A 16 -15.74 -3.08 4.53
CA LEU A 16 -16.97 -3.55 3.89
C LEU A 16 -16.70 -4.68 2.87
N PRO A 17 -17.59 -5.68 2.77
CA PRO A 17 -17.62 -6.62 1.64
C PRO A 17 -17.72 -5.89 0.29
N LEU A 18 -17.11 -6.44 -0.77
CA LEU A 18 -17.09 -5.83 -2.10
C LEU A 18 -18.47 -5.36 -2.60
N PRO A 19 -19.57 -6.14 -2.49
CA PRO A 19 -20.89 -5.70 -2.95
C PRO A 19 -21.45 -4.48 -2.20
N GLN A 20 -21.07 -4.29 -0.93
CA GLN A 20 -21.55 -3.19 -0.09
C GLN A 20 -20.76 -1.89 -0.34
N ARG A 21 -19.55 -2.00 -0.89
CA ARG A 21 -18.70 -0.83 -1.21
C ARG A 21 -19.33 0.04 -2.29
N GLU A 22 -19.97 -0.55 -3.29
CA GLU A 22 -20.58 0.19 -4.39
C GLU A 22 -21.74 1.08 -3.92
N LEU A 23 -22.62 0.53 -3.08
CA LEU A 23 -23.70 1.30 -2.47
C LEU A 23 -23.15 2.40 -1.55
N PHE A 24 -22.04 2.14 -0.86
CA PHE A 24 -21.36 3.13 -0.03
C PHE A 24 -20.78 4.27 -0.88
N TYR A 25 -20.13 3.97 -2.00
CA TYR A 25 -19.63 4.97 -2.96
C TYR A 25 -20.75 5.86 -3.48
N GLN A 26 -21.86 5.25 -3.95
CA GLN A 26 -23.01 6.01 -4.44
C GLN A 26 -23.54 6.99 -3.39
N ARG A 27 -23.59 6.57 -2.12
CA ARG A 27 -24.00 7.42 -0.99
C ARG A 27 -22.99 8.52 -0.63
N LEU A 28 -21.70 8.30 -0.84
CA LEU A 28 -20.69 9.34 -0.64
C LEU A 28 -20.82 10.43 -1.72
N CYS A 29 -20.94 10.01 -2.98
CA CYS A 29 -21.12 10.92 -4.11
C CYS A 29 -22.40 11.76 -3.97
N SER A 30 -23.52 11.17 -3.54
CA SER A 30 -24.77 11.92 -3.33
C SER A 30 -24.70 12.95 -2.20
N LYS A 31 -23.77 12.78 -1.25
CA LYS A 31 -23.50 13.75 -0.17
C LYS A 31 -22.43 14.78 -0.54
N GLY A 32 -21.94 14.79 -1.79
CA GLY A 32 -20.88 15.69 -2.25
C GLY A 32 -19.50 15.37 -1.64
N ILE A 33 -19.31 14.18 -1.07
CA ILE A 33 -18.03 13.76 -0.50
C ILE A 33 -17.23 13.04 -1.59
N SER A 34 -16.09 13.61 -1.98
CA SER A 34 -15.19 12.98 -2.95
C SER A 34 -14.35 11.89 -2.29
N PHE A 35 -14.48 10.65 -2.77
CA PHE A 35 -13.66 9.53 -2.29
C PHE A 35 -12.17 9.72 -2.59
N LEU A 36 -11.83 10.40 -3.69
CA LEU A 36 -10.44 10.66 -4.10
C LEU A 36 -9.69 11.55 -3.10
N GLN A 37 -10.42 12.29 -2.27
CA GLN A 37 -9.87 13.18 -1.25
C GLN A 37 -9.79 12.51 0.13
N MET A 38 -10.23 11.25 0.24
CA MET A 38 -10.19 10.52 1.49
C MET A 38 -8.79 9.97 1.76
N PRO A 39 -8.35 9.95 3.03
CA PRO A 39 -7.06 9.39 3.38
C PRO A 39 -7.05 7.87 3.16
N ILE A 40 -5.87 7.32 2.84
CA ILE A 40 -5.67 5.88 2.79
C ILE A 40 -5.92 5.33 4.21
N PRO A 41 -6.91 4.44 4.41
CA PRO A 41 -7.21 3.93 5.73
C PRO A 41 -6.05 3.06 6.20
N ARG A 42 -5.67 3.22 7.47
CA ARG A 42 -4.73 2.29 8.10
C ARG A 42 -5.37 0.91 8.13
N VAL A 43 -4.72 -0.06 7.48
CA VAL A 43 -5.08 -1.47 7.56
C VAL A 43 -5.07 -1.87 9.03
N CYS A 44 -6.15 -2.50 9.50
CA CYS A 44 -6.28 -2.96 10.88
C CYS A 44 -5.11 -3.91 11.20
N GLU A 45 -4.42 -3.71 12.33
CA GLU A 45 -3.28 -4.52 12.78
C GLU A 45 -3.70 -5.92 13.26
N GLN A 46 -4.74 -6.51 12.66
CA GLN A 46 -5.12 -7.87 12.99
C GLN A 46 -4.07 -8.83 12.39
N PRO A 47 -3.38 -9.64 13.22
CA PRO A 47 -2.46 -10.64 12.74
C PRO A 47 -3.20 -11.59 11.78
N GLY A 48 -2.70 -11.74 10.55
CA GLY A 48 -3.27 -12.62 9.53
C GLY A 48 -4.16 -11.96 8.46
N ALA A 49 -4.48 -10.66 8.58
CA ALA A 49 -5.41 -9.98 7.66
C ALA A 49 -4.76 -9.30 6.44
N ARG A 50 -3.44 -9.39 6.24
CA ARG A 50 -2.76 -8.77 5.09
C ARG A 50 -2.75 -9.72 3.90
N SER A 51 -3.80 -9.65 3.08
CA SER A 51 -3.75 -10.21 1.74
C SER A 51 -2.75 -9.43 0.88
N LEU A 52 -1.91 -10.16 0.14
CA LEU A 52 -1.11 -9.58 -0.92
C LEU A 52 -2.02 -8.88 -1.94
N SER A 53 -1.57 -7.74 -2.48
CA SER A 53 -2.20 -7.16 -3.68
C SER A 53 -2.11 -8.15 -4.85
N TYR A 54 -2.99 -8.03 -5.84
CA TYR A 54 -2.95 -8.87 -7.04
C TYR A 54 -1.58 -8.84 -7.74
N ALA A 55 -0.92 -7.69 -7.78
CA ALA A 55 0.42 -7.56 -8.34
C ALA A 55 1.46 -8.36 -7.53
N GLN A 56 1.39 -8.31 -6.20
CA GLN A 56 2.27 -9.09 -5.32
C GLN A 56 1.99 -10.60 -5.42
N GLN A 57 0.72 -11.02 -5.51
CA GLN A 57 0.36 -12.43 -5.71
C GLN A 57 0.92 -12.97 -7.03
N ARG A 58 0.74 -12.22 -8.12
CA ARG A 58 1.29 -12.58 -9.43
C ARG A 58 2.82 -12.68 -9.38
N GLN A 59 3.47 -11.71 -8.77
CA GLN A 59 4.92 -11.68 -8.63
C GLN A 59 5.43 -12.89 -7.83
N TRP A 60 4.78 -13.21 -6.72
CA TRP A 60 5.10 -14.37 -5.90
C TRP A 60 4.92 -15.68 -6.69
N PHE A 61 3.83 -15.82 -7.43
CA PHE A 61 3.59 -16.98 -8.29
C PHE A 61 4.68 -17.15 -9.35
N LEU A 62 5.07 -16.07 -10.04
CA LEU A 62 6.12 -16.12 -11.06
C LEU A 62 7.49 -16.48 -10.46
N TRP A 63 7.79 -15.99 -9.25
CA TRP A 63 9.01 -16.37 -8.55
C TRP A 63 9.03 -17.86 -8.17
N GLN A 64 7.89 -18.45 -7.79
CA GLN A 64 7.81 -19.89 -7.53
C GLN A 64 7.99 -20.74 -8.80
N LEU A 65 7.56 -20.22 -9.95
CA LEU A 65 7.66 -20.92 -11.23
C LEU A 65 9.11 -20.97 -11.76
N GLU A 66 9.84 -19.86 -11.63
CA GLU A 66 11.24 -19.74 -12.05
C GLU A 66 12.06 -18.99 -10.98
N PRO A 67 12.48 -19.68 -9.91
CA PRO A 67 13.12 -19.03 -8.77
C PRO A 67 14.49 -18.43 -9.08
N ASP A 68 15.18 -18.95 -10.10
CA ASP A 68 16.50 -18.47 -10.54
C ASP A 68 16.41 -17.32 -11.55
N SER A 69 15.18 -16.89 -11.91
CA SER A 69 14.96 -15.84 -12.90
C SER A 69 15.28 -14.45 -12.36
N ALA A 70 16.13 -13.72 -13.08
CA ALA A 70 16.45 -12.31 -12.78
C ALA A 70 15.42 -11.31 -13.33
N ALA A 71 14.33 -11.78 -13.97
CA ALA A 71 13.39 -10.94 -14.72
C ALA A 71 12.75 -9.79 -13.92
N TYR A 72 12.72 -9.91 -12.58
CA TYR A 72 12.15 -8.92 -11.68
C TYR A 72 13.16 -8.35 -10.68
N HIS A 73 14.46 -8.54 -10.91
CA HIS A 73 15.47 -7.77 -10.20
C HIS A 73 15.39 -6.30 -10.64
N ILE A 74 15.46 -5.39 -9.68
CA ILE A 74 15.50 -3.94 -9.93
C ILE A 74 16.87 -3.43 -9.48
N PRO A 75 17.96 -3.76 -10.20
CA PRO A 75 19.29 -3.30 -9.82
C PRO A 75 19.39 -1.79 -10.02
N ALA A 76 20.02 -1.12 -9.06
CA ALA A 76 20.37 0.28 -9.15
C ALA A 76 21.79 0.49 -8.61
N ALA A 77 22.51 1.45 -9.21
CA ALA A 77 23.84 1.85 -8.76
C ALA A 77 23.92 3.37 -8.70
N LEU A 78 24.60 3.88 -7.69
CA LEU A 78 24.82 5.31 -7.49
C LEU A 78 26.32 5.56 -7.30
N ARG A 79 26.84 6.58 -7.99
CA ARG A 79 28.19 7.08 -7.75
C ARG A 79 28.13 8.25 -6.78
N LEU A 80 28.77 8.09 -5.63
CA LEU A 80 28.93 9.15 -4.65
C LEU A 80 30.29 9.82 -4.83
N CYS A 81 30.34 11.14 -4.66
CA CYS A 81 31.57 11.93 -4.77
C CYS A 81 31.82 12.63 -3.43
N GLY A 82 33.04 12.51 -2.91
CA GLY A 82 33.44 13.05 -1.60
C GLY A 82 33.76 11.95 -0.59
N GLU A 83 33.98 12.34 0.66
CA GLU A 83 34.21 11.38 1.75
C GLU A 83 32.90 10.66 2.11
N LEU A 84 32.98 9.33 2.21
CA LEU A 84 31.84 8.49 2.55
C LEU A 84 31.98 7.97 3.98
N ASP A 85 31.03 8.34 4.85
CA ASP A 85 30.81 7.64 6.11
C ASP A 85 30.04 6.34 5.85
N VAL A 86 30.79 5.23 5.81
CA VAL A 86 30.25 3.89 5.55
C VAL A 86 29.29 3.44 6.64
N GLU A 87 29.52 3.81 7.90
CA GLU A 87 28.69 3.38 9.01
C GLU A 87 27.37 4.16 9.06
N ALA A 88 27.40 5.46 8.73
CA ALA A 88 26.18 6.22 8.53
C ALA A 88 25.33 5.67 7.38
N LEU A 89 25.97 5.32 6.24
CA LEU A 89 25.27 4.71 5.10
C LEU A 89 24.62 3.38 5.46
N LYS A 90 25.32 2.48 6.18
CA LYS A 90 24.72 1.21 6.63
C LYS A 90 23.50 1.45 7.53
N ARG A 91 23.57 2.40 8.45
CA ARG A 91 22.46 2.73 9.36
C ARG A 91 21.23 3.30 8.67
N SER A 92 21.34 3.90 7.49
CA SER A 92 20.15 4.42 6.78
C SER A 92 19.30 3.32 6.12
N PHE A 93 19.84 2.10 5.98
CA PHE A 93 19.15 0.94 5.40
C PHE A 93 18.74 -0.13 6.41
N ALA A 94 19.24 -0.05 7.65
CA ALA A 94 18.91 -0.95 8.75
C ALA A 94 17.56 -0.58 9.38
#